data_AF-A0A317SKX6-F1
#
_entry.id   AF-A0A317SKX6-F1
#
_cell.length_a   1.000
_cell.length_b   1.000
_cell.length_c   1.000
_cell.angle_alpha   90.00
_cell.angle_beta   90.00
_cell.angle_gamma   90.00
#
_symmetry.space_group_name_H-M   'P 1'
#
loop_
_entity.id
_entity.type
_entity.pdbx_description
1 polymer ?
#
loop_
_entity_poly.entity_id
_entity_poly.type
_entity_poly.pdbx_seq_one_letter_code
_entity_poly.pdbx_strand_id
1 'polypeptide(L)'
;DHGITIVAIHGLGGHMEDTWTFTDKGERNLWLKDDLPLTDEFRNARIYSFRYDASIVGSKSVATIRQIASSLNQCLIDMQDTKPLIFVCHSLGGIIAKSVRIPYSFVSAK
;
A
#
# COMPACT_ATOMS: atom_id res chain seq x y z
N ASP A 1 -3.59 12.06 -16.89
CA ASP A 1 -3.37 12.73 -15.61
C ASP A 1 -4.23 12.01 -14.57
N HIS A 2 -3.64 11.48 -13.50
CA HIS A 2 -4.39 10.75 -12.46
C HIS A 2 -4.86 11.70 -11.35
N GLY A 3 -6.03 11.42 -10.78
CA GLY A 3 -6.63 12.28 -9.75
C GLY A 3 -6.17 11.95 -8.33
N ILE A 4 -5.80 10.70 -8.08
CA ILE A 4 -5.47 10.13 -6.76
C ILE A 4 -4.36 9.10 -6.94
N THR A 5 -3.45 8.99 -5.97
CA THR A 5 -2.49 7.89 -5.87
C THR A 5 -2.84 6.98 -4.71
N ILE A 6 -2.80 5.68 -4.96
CA ILE A 6 -3.11 4.62 -4.00
C ILE A 6 -1.86 3.79 -3.82
N VAL A 7 -1.45 3.56 -2.57
CA VAL A 7 -0.33 2.69 -2.23
C VAL A 7 -0.83 1.58 -1.31
N ALA A 8 -0.80 0.36 -1.82
CA ALA A 8 -1.17 -0.83 -1.09
C ALA A 8 0.02 -1.40 -0.31
N ILE A 9 -0.17 -1.78 0.95
CA ILE A 9 0.88 -2.30 1.82
C ILE A 9 0.41 -3.60 2.46
N HIS A 10 1.01 -4.71 2.06
CA HIS A 10 0.66 -6.02 2.58
C HIS A 10 1.11 -6.21 4.03
N GLY A 11 0.61 -7.26 4.68
CA GLY A 11 0.97 -7.62 6.06
C GLY A 11 2.14 -8.60 6.14
N LEU A 12 2.44 -9.02 7.37
CA LEU A 12 3.43 -10.07 7.67
C LEU A 12 3.06 -11.37 6.94
N GLY A 13 4.05 -12.01 6.29
CA GLY A 13 3.83 -13.20 5.47
C GLY A 13 2.99 -12.98 4.21
N GLY A 14 2.55 -11.75 3.93
CA GLY A 14 1.80 -11.40 2.73
C GLY A 14 2.70 -11.15 1.52
N HIS A 15 2.09 -11.14 0.34
CA HIS A 15 2.73 -10.80 -0.92
C HIS A 15 2.07 -9.57 -1.54
N MET A 16 2.82 -8.78 -2.32
CA MET A 16 2.36 -7.49 -2.85
C MET A 16 1.16 -7.59 -3.80
N GLU A 17 0.90 -8.76 -4.39
CA GLU A 17 -0.28 -8.97 -5.24
C GLU A 17 -1.28 -9.90 -4.57
N ASP A 18 -0.82 -11.02 -4.01
CA ASP A 18 -1.71 -12.09 -3.54
C ASP A 18 -2.53 -11.65 -2.32
N THR A 19 -2.02 -10.70 -1.53
CA THR A 19 -2.78 -10.11 -0.41
C THR A 19 -4.07 -9.43 -0.88
N TRP A 20 -4.07 -8.92 -2.11
CA TRP A 20 -5.18 -8.16 -2.70
C TRP A 20 -5.91 -8.95 -3.78
N THR A 21 -5.61 -10.24 -3.85
CA THR A 21 -6.15 -11.13 -4.86
C THR A 21 -7.08 -12.11 -4.18
N PHE A 22 -8.28 -12.26 -4.73
CA PHE A 22 -9.10 -13.44 -4.45
C PHE A 22 -9.18 -14.32 -5.68
N THR A 23 -9.35 -15.62 -5.45
CA THR A 23 -9.55 -16.60 -6.53
C THR A 23 -10.91 -17.27 -6.32
N ASP A 24 -11.80 -17.13 -7.28
CA ASP A 24 -13.08 -17.86 -7.31
C ASP A 24 -13.13 -18.74 -8.55
N LYS A 25 -13.42 -20.03 -8.37
CA LYS A 25 -13.55 -21.03 -9.46
C LYS A 25 -12.37 -21.06 -10.46
N GLY A 26 -11.17 -20.71 -10.02
CA GLY A 26 -9.96 -20.67 -10.84
C GLY A 26 -9.67 -19.31 -11.49
N GLU A 27 -10.60 -18.35 -11.40
CA GLU A 27 -10.41 -16.98 -11.87
C GLU A 27 -9.77 -16.14 -10.76
N ARG A 28 -8.62 -15.54 -11.07
CA ARG A 28 -7.86 -14.69 -10.16
C ARG A 28 -8.26 -13.24 -10.40
N ASN A 29 -8.77 -12.56 -9.37
CA ASN A 29 -9.12 -11.14 -9.42
C ASN A 29 -8.26 -10.35 -8.42
N LEU A 30 -7.46 -9.41 -8.93
CA LEU A 30 -6.71 -8.44 -8.15
C LEU A 30 -7.56 -7.17 -8.05
N TRP A 31 -8.48 -7.12 -7.08
CA TRP A 31 -9.55 -6.11 -7.02
C TRP A 31 -9.03 -4.65 -7.04
N LEU A 32 -7.85 -4.40 -6.47
CA LEU A 32 -7.21 -3.08 -6.51
C LEU A 32 -6.94 -2.59 -7.94
N LYS A 33 -6.63 -3.51 -8.85
CA LYS A 33 -6.32 -3.23 -10.25
C LYS A 33 -7.54 -3.44 -11.15
N ASP A 34 -8.29 -4.51 -10.90
CA ASP A 34 -9.30 -5.00 -11.84
C ASP A 34 -10.67 -4.37 -11.57
N ASP A 35 -11.04 -4.15 -10.31
CA ASP A 35 -12.37 -3.68 -9.92
C ASP A 35 -12.38 -2.20 -9.54
N LEU A 36 -11.35 -1.73 -8.82
CA LEU A 36 -11.32 -0.37 -8.27
C LEU A 36 -11.43 0.70 -9.37
N PRO A 37 -10.74 0.62 -10.52
CA PRO A 37 -10.88 1.62 -11.59
C PRO A 37 -12.24 1.60 -12.31
N LEU A 38 -13.11 0.63 -12.03
CA LEU A 38 -14.48 0.60 -12.58
C LEU A 38 -15.41 1.59 -11.86
N THR A 39 -15.04 2.04 -10.66
CA THR A 39 -15.75 3.09 -9.92
C THR A 39 -15.36 4.47 -10.45
N ASP A 40 -16.32 5.41 -10.51
CA ASP A 40 -16.06 6.75 -11.07
C ASP A 40 -15.04 7.55 -10.26
N GLU A 41 -15.04 7.38 -8.94
CA GLU A 41 -14.11 8.04 -8.02
C GLU A 41 -12.66 7.64 -8.24
N PHE A 42 -12.42 6.37 -8.62
CA PHE A 42 -11.08 5.81 -8.76
C PHE A 42 -10.70 5.45 -10.20
N ARG A 43 -11.53 5.81 -11.19
CA ARG A 43 -11.30 5.53 -12.61
C ARG A 43 -9.92 5.95 -13.12
N ASN A 44 -9.43 7.07 -12.62
CA ASN A 44 -8.11 7.60 -12.96
C ASN A 44 -7.16 7.53 -11.77
N ALA A 45 -7.31 6.56 -10.87
CA ALA A 45 -6.39 6.37 -9.75
C ALA A 45 -5.10 5.69 -10.23
N ARG A 46 -3.96 6.14 -9.72
CA ARG A 46 -2.67 5.48 -9.93
C ARG A 46 -2.39 4.56 -8.74
N ILE A 47 -2.30 3.27 -8.99
CA ILE A 47 -2.23 2.25 -7.94
C ILE A 47 -0.83 1.63 -7.91
N TYR A 48 -0.23 1.59 -6.74
CA TYR A 48 1.03 0.91 -6.43
C TYR A 48 0.83 -0.13 -5.35
N SER A 49 1.65 -1.17 -5.36
CA SER A 49 1.79 -2.08 -4.23
C SER A 49 3.23 -2.08 -3.73
N PHE A 50 3.41 -1.74 -2.47
CA PHE A 50 4.73 -1.63 -1.85
C PHE A 50 5.25 -3.01 -1.47
N ARG A 51 6.39 -3.38 -2.05
CA ARG A 51 7.09 -4.64 -1.77
C ARG A 51 8.09 -4.46 -0.64
N TYR A 52 7.99 -5.32 0.37
CA TYR A 52 9.03 -5.51 1.39
C TYR A 52 9.15 -7.00 1.73
N ASP A 53 10.27 -7.39 2.34
CA ASP A 53 10.43 -8.77 2.81
C ASP A 53 9.55 -9.00 4.04
N ALA A 54 8.38 -9.58 3.79
CA ALA A 54 7.38 -9.90 4.81
C ALA A 54 7.80 -11.06 5.73
N SER A 55 8.85 -11.82 5.39
CA SER A 55 9.36 -12.92 6.22
C SER A 55 10.28 -12.39 7.33
N ILE A 56 11.11 -11.40 7.01
CA ILE A 56 12.07 -10.79 7.95
C ILE A 56 11.36 -10.08 9.11
N VAL A 57 10.16 -9.55 8.89
CA VAL A 57 9.38 -8.89 9.97
C VAL A 57 8.81 -9.88 11.00
N GLY A 58 8.92 -11.19 10.76
CA GLY A 58 8.64 -12.22 11.76
C GLY A 58 9.50 -12.07 13.01
N SER A 59 10.66 -11.42 12.87
CA SER A 59 11.56 -11.02 13.96
C SER A 59 11.13 -9.74 14.71
N LYS A 60 9.89 -9.23 14.53
CA LYS A 60 9.16 -8.20 15.34
C LYS A 60 9.92 -7.01 15.94
N SER A 61 11.11 -6.66 15.47
CA SER A 61 11.86 -5.55 16.04
C SER A 61 11.25 -4.23 15.55
N VAL A 62 11.06 -3.28 16.46
CA VAL A 62 10.61 -1.92 16.13
C VAL A 62 11.57 -1.26 15.13
N ALA A 63 12.86 -1.62 15.16
CA ALA A 63 13.86 -1.13 14.22
C ALA A 63 13.57 -1.59 12.78
N THR A 64 13.19 -2.85 12.57
CA THR A 64 12.83 -3.39 11.25
C THR A 64 11.62 -2.66 10.65
N ILE A 65 10.58 -2.42 11.46
CA ILE A 65 9.40 -1.66 11.02
C ILE A 65 9.78 -0.25 10.59
N ARG A 66 10.62 0.43 11.38
CA ARG A 66 11.11 1.78 11.06
C ARG A 66 11.92 1.79 9.77
N GLN A 67 12.77 0.80 9.55
CA GLN A 67 13.56 0.70 8.32
C GLN A 67 12.67 0.53 7.10
N ILE A 68 11.66 -0.36 7.17
CA ILE A 68 10.71 -0.56 6.08
C ILE A 68 9.89 0.71 5.81
N ALA A 69 9.44 1.40 6.86
CA ALA A 69 8.74 2.67 6.73
C ALA A 69 9.63 3.76 6.10
N SER A 70 10.92 3.81 6.42
CA SER A 70 11.88 4.72 5.77
C SER A 70 12.05 4.40 4.28
N SER A 71 12.11 3.11 3.90
CA SER A 71 12.16 2.71 2.49
C SER A 71 10.90 3.12 1.73
N LEU A 72 9.71 2.90 2.32
CA LEU A 72 8.45 3.36 1.76
C LEU A 72 8.44 4.89 1.61
N ASN A 73 8.90 5.62 2.64
CA ASN A 73 8.98 7.08 2.61
C ASN A 73 9.86 7.58 1.45
N GLN A 74 11.01 6.93 1.22
CA GLN A 74 11.89 7.28 0.11
C GLN A 74 11.19 7.04 -1.24
N CYS A 75 10.51 5.91 -1.43
CA CYS A 75 9.74 5.65 -2.65
C CYS A 75 8.66 6.71 -2.90
N LEU A 76 7.98 7.18 -1.85
CA LEU A 76 6.97 8.24 -1.97
C LEU A 76 7.59 9.60 -2.36
N ILE A 77 8.75 9.93 -1.79
CA ILE A 77 9.50 11.14 -2.14
C ILE A 77 9.96 11.08 -3.61
N ASP A 78 10.54 9.95 -4.02
CA ASP A 78 11.08 9.77 -5.37
C ASP A 78 9.99 9.84 -6.44
N MET A 79 8.77 9.39 -6.10
CA MET A 79 7.60 9.48 -6.96
C MET A 79 7.24 10.94 -7.30
N GLN A 80 7.65 11.90 -6.47
CA GLN A 80 7.40 13.34 -6.60
C GLN A 80 5.93 13.64 -6.92
N ASP A 81 5.04 12.83 -6.34
CA ASP A 81 3.62 12.96 -6.61
C ASP A 81 2.99 13.99 -5.68
N THR A 82 2.19 14.88 -6.26
CA THR A 82 1.46 15.93 -5.56
C THR A 82 -0.03 15.63 -5.45
N LYS A 83 -0.49 14.53 -6.07
CA LYS A 83 -1.89 14.10 -5.97
C LYS A 83 -2.21 13.57 -4.56
N PRO A 84 -3.49 13.61 -4.13
CA PRO A 84 -3.93 12.98 -2.89
C PRO A 84 -3.46 11.51 -2.79
N LEU A 85 -2.92 11.14 -1.64
CA LEU A 85 -2.36 9.82 -1.36
C LEU A 85 -3.29 9.03 -0.43
N ILE A 86 -3.68 7.82 -0.85
CA ILE A 86 -4.45 6.87 -0.04
C ILE A 86 -3.59 5.63 0.21
N PHE A 87 -3.56 5.17 1.47
CA PHE A 87 -2.98 3.88 1.81
C PHE A 87 -4.08 2.83 1.95
N VAL A 88 -3.89 1.68 1.30
CA VAL A 88 -4.67 0.47 1.54
C VAL A 88 -3.76 -0.50 2.28
N CYS A 89 -4.13 -0.92 3.48
CA CYS A 89 -3.22 -1.62 4.38
C CYS A 89 -3.84 -2.88 4.95
N HIS A 90 -3.05 -3.96 4.99
CA HIS A 90 -3.43 -5.19 5.68
C HIS A 90 -2.55 -5.41 6.90
N SER A 91 -3.15 -5.53 8.09
CA SER A 91 -2.48 -5.89 9.34
C SER A 91 -1.22 -5.04 9.61
N LEU A 92 -0.03 -5.64 9.70
CA LEU A 92 1.27 -4.97 9.85
C LEU A 92 1.50 -3.81 8.87
N GLY A 93 0.96 -3.91 7.65
CA GLY A 93 1.03 -2.85 6.65
C GLY A 93 0.50 -1.51 7.16
N GLY A 94 -0.51 -1.53 8.04
CA GLY A 94 -1.05 -0.31 8.66
C GLY A 94 -0.08 0.34 9.67
N ILE A 95 0.69 -0.49 10.39
CA ILE A 95 1.74 0.00 11.30
C ILE A 95 2.88 0.62 10.50
N ILE A 96 3.26 -0.01 9.37
CA ILE A 96 4.26 0.52 8.44
C ILE A 96 3.78 1.87 7.88
N ALA A 97 2.56 1.96 7.33
CA ALA A 97 1.96 3.20 6.83
C ALA A 97 1.99 4.31 7.88
N LYS A 98 1.55 4.01 9.11
CA LYS A 98 1.55 4.98 10.22
C LYS A 98 2.95 5.45 10.62
N SER A 99 3.96 4.62 10.38
CA SER A 99 5.36 4.94 10.68
C SER A 99 6.04 5.76 9.57
N VAL A 100 5.39 5.92 8.42
CA VAL A 100 5.86 6.82 7.35
C VAL A 100 5.76 8.26 7.82
N ARG A 101 6.86 9.01 7.68
CA ARG A 101 6.92 10.43 8.01
C ARG A 101 6.78 11.25 6.73
N ILE A 102 5.57 11.24 6.19
CA ILE A 102 5.22 12.10 5.06
C ILE A 102 5.04 13.55 5.57
N PRO A 103 5.53 14.57 4.84
CA PRO A 103 5.28 15.97 5.18
C PRO A 103 3.83 16.44 4.95
N TYR A 104 2.94 15.56 4.45
CA TYR A 104 1.54 15.89 4.15
C TYR A 104 0.58 15.21 5.13
N SER A 105 -0.47 15.94 5.50
CA SER A 105 -1.47 15.59 6.52
C SER A 105 -2.17 14.25 6.23
N PHE A 106 -2.07 13.32 7.19
CA PHE A 106 -2.78 12.04 7.20
C PHE A 106 -4.27 12.26 7.53
N VAL A 107 -5.18 11.74 6.70
CA VAL A 107 -6.59 11.55 7.08
C VAL A 107 -6.83 10.04 7.18
N SER A 108 -7.09 9.56 8.38
CA SER A 108 -7.49 8.17 8.65
C SER A 108 -9.00 8.14 8.82
N ALA A 109 -9.73 7.51 7.91
CA ALA A 109 -11.13 7.13 8.16
C ALA A 109 -11.12 5.89 9.06
N LYS A 110 -11.97 5.89 10.09
CA LYS A 110 -12.25 4.73 10.96
C LYS A 110 -13.47 3.99 10.44
#